data_AF-A0A817IJL1-F1
#
_entry.id   AF-A0A817IJL1-F1
#
_cell.length_a   1.000
_cell.length_b   1.000
_cell.length_c   1.000
_cell.angle_alpha   90.00
_cell.angle_beta   90.00
_cell.angle_gamma   90.00
#
_symmetry.space_group_name_H-M   'P 1'
#
loop_
_entity.id
_entity.type
_entity.pdbx_description
1 polymer ?
#
loop_
_entity_poly.entity_id
_entity_poly.type
_entity_poly.pdbx_seq_one_letter_code
_entity_poly.pdbx_strand_id
1 'polypeptide(L)'
;MRCINWINGLIGGLLISSCCLIQLFLNLFGIGCAGLNTLLLPYRPLFISLTIISLTYSFFRYRPSKWHFTAVVIFTLILSFSPELLRIYNDQFARNDIVDDQIIVTYWKITGMHCEACRSAVIQSLRKLDGVLSVNVDLETGQAKLISSSNINTNTVIQAVQSAGFQANKLG
;
A
#
# COMPACT_ATOMS: atom_id res chain seq x y z
N MET A 1 16.35 -15.40 44.18
CA MET A 1 15.37 -14.35 43.84
C MET A 1 15.90 -13.50 42.69
N ARG A 2 15.65 -13.87 41.42
CA ARG A 2 16.00 -13.07 40.22
C ARG A 2 15.36 -13.66 38.95
N CYS A 3 14.05 -13.87 38.99
CA CYS A 3 13.26 -14.31 37.83
C CYS A 3 12.21 -13.28 37.39
N ILE A 4 12.09 -12.14 38.08
CA ILE A 4 11.33 -10.99 37.62
C ILE A 4 12.29 -10.17 36.75
N ASN A 5 12.02 -10.05 35.44
CA ASN A 5 12.43 -8.97 34.51
C ASN A 5 12.48 -9.41 33.04
N TRP A 6 12.46 -10.71 32.73
CA TRP A 6 12.31 -11.15 31.33
C TRP A 6 10.88 -10.96 30.80
N ILE A 7 9.87 -11.10 31.65
CA ILE A 7 8.45 -10.84 31.33
C ILE A 7 8.22 -9.38 30.95
N ASN A 8 8.89 -8.43 31.61
CA ASN A 8 8.75 -7.00 31.30
C ASN A 8 9.40 -6.64 29.95
N GLY A 9 10.50 -7.32 29.58
CA GLY A 9 11.10 -7.19 28.25
C GLY A 9 10.23 -7.78 27.14
N LEU A 10 9.59 -8.93 27.39
CA LEU A 10 8.63 -9.55 26.48
C LEU A 10 7.37 -8.70 26.27
N ILE A 11 6.82 -8.11 27.34
CA ILE A 11 5.68 -7.19 27.28
C ILE A 11 6.07 -5.90 26.52
N GLY A 12 7.29 -5.39 26.71
CA GLY A 12 7.81 -4.25 25.94
C GLY A 12 7.96 -4.55 24.44
N GLY A 13 8.35 -5.78 24.08
CA GLY A 13 8.40 -6.24 22.67
C GLY A 13 7.01 -6.43 22.05
N LEU A 14 6.05 -6.93 22.82
CA LEU A 14 4.64 -7.06 22.40
C LEU A 14 3.97 -5.69 22.17
N LEU A 15 4.35 -4.66 22.94
CA LEU A 15 3.87 -3.29 22.73
C LEU A 15 4.40 -2.66 21.42
N ILE A 16 5.52 -3.13 20.88
CA ILE A 16 5.99 -2.71 19.54
C ILE A 16 5.17 -3.39 18.43
N SER A 17 4.66 -4.62 18.67
CA SER A 17 3.68 -5.30 17.81
C SER A 17 2.26 -4.73 17.91
N SER A 18 2.09 -3.62 18.63
CA SER A 18 0.79 -2.95 18.85
C SER A 18 0.07 -2.59 17.56
N CYS A 19 0.79 -2.36 16.45
CA CYS A 19 0.14 -2.11 15.16
C CYS A 19 -0.76 -3.29 14.73
N CYS A 20 -0.38 -4.55 14.95
CA CYS A 20 -1.21 -5.71 14.57
C CYS A 20 -2.38 -5.95 15.52
N LEU A 21 -2.19 -5.77 16.84
CA LEU A 21 -3.27 -5.92 17.83
C LEU A 21 -4.32 -4.82 17.70
N ILE A 22 -3.88 -3.59 17.44
CA ILE A 22 -4.75 -2.45 17.18
C ILE A 22 -5.49 -2.64 15.86
N GLN A 23 -4.81 -3.09 14.79
CA GLN A 23 -5.48 -3.41 13.52
C GLN A 23 -6.52 -4.52 13.67
N LEU A 24 -6.22 -5.59 14.42
CA LEU A 24 -7.12 -6.71 14.64
C LEU A 24 -8.35 -6.29 15.46
N PHE A 25 -8.15 -5.45 16.47
CA PHE A 25 -9.23 -4.89 17.28
C PHE A 25 -10.12 -3.94 16.48
N LEU A 26 -9.54 -3.04 15.68
CA LEU A 26 -10.30 -2.09 14.84
C LEU A 26 -11.07 -2.78 13.71
N ASN A 27 -10.53 -3.87 13.16
CA ASN A 27 -11.22 -4.70 12.19
C ASN A 27 -12.44 -5.41 12.82
N LEU A 28 -12.35 -5.74 14.12
CA LEU A 28 -13.49 -6.22 14.92
C LEU A 28 -14.61 -5.16 15.06
N PHE A 29 -14.24 -3.88 15.06
CA PHE A 29 -15.18 -2.74 15.06
C PHE A 29 -15.58 -2.27 13.65
N GLY A 30 -15.18 -3.00 12.60
CA GLY A 30 -15.55 -2.68 11.21
C GLY A 30 -14.85 -1.45 10.63
N ILE A 31 -13.83 -0.90 11.29
CA ILE A 31 -13.05 0.23 10.80
C ILE A 31 -11.95 -0.32 9.89
N GLY A 32 -12.14 -0.19 8.58
CA GLY A 32 -11.19 -0.68 7.57
C GLY A 32 -9.81 -0.01 7.65
N CYS A 33 -8.76 -0.81 7.42
CA CYS A 33 -7.36 -0.42 7.57
C CYS A 33 -6.88 0.74 6.67
N ALA A 34 -7.60 1.04 5.58
CA ALA A 34 -7.20 2.06 4.61
C ALA A 34 -7.39 3.51 5.13
N GLY A 35 -8.40 3.77 5.95
CA GLY A 35 -8.72 5.13 6.42
C GLY A 35 -7.82 5.62 7.55
N LEU A 36 -7.45 4.73 8.48
CA LEU A 36 -6.59 5.08 9.61
C LEU A 36 -5.11 5.22 9.19
N ASN A 37 -4.68 4.38 8.24
CA ASN A 37 -3.39 4.49 7.56
C ASN A 37 -3.41 5.56 6.45
N THR A 38 -4.30 6.53 6.47
CA THR A 38 -4.11 7.80 5.75
C THR A 38 -4.05 8.97 6.72
N LEU A 39 -4.80 8.87 7.82
CA LEU A 39 -4.83 9.87 8.89
C LEU A 39 -3.55 9.93 9.73
N LEU A 40 -2.88 8.80 9.98
CA LEU A 40 -1.69 8.74 10.87
C LEU A 40 -0.33 8.80 10.14
N LEU A 41 -0.32 8.89 8.82
CA LEU A 41 0.89 9.03 7.99
C LEU A 41 1.80 10.18 8.43
N PRO A 42 1.28 11.39 8.73
CA PRO A 42 2.14 12.48 9.15
C PRO A 42 2.75 12.27 10.55
N TYR A 43 2.17 11.42 11.39
CA TYR A 43 2.61 11.19 12.77
C TYR A 43 3.49 9.94 12.96
N ARG A 44 3.56 9.06 11.96
CA ARG A 44 4.45 7.89 11.95
C ARG A 44 5.92 8.17 12.33
N PRO A 45 6.57 9.24 11.81
CA PRO A 45 7.97 9.52 12.17
C PRO A 45 8.16 9.93 13.64
N LEU A 46 7.16 10.55 14.27
CA LEU A 46 7.21 10.93 15.69
C LEU A 46 7.15 9.71 16.61
N PHE A 47 6.37 8.68 16.24
CA PHE A 47 6.35 7.43 17.00
C PHE A 47 7.68 6.69 16.90
N ILE A 48 8.27 6.63 15.70
CA ILE A 48 9.57 6.00 15.47
C ILE A 48 10.66 6.69 16.29
N SER A 49 10.69 8.03 16.31
CA SER A 49 11.69 8.79 17.08
C SER A 49 11.56 8.55 18.59
N LEU A 50 10.34 8.49 19.14
CA LEU A 50 10.09 8.14 20.53
C LEU A 50 10.59 6.73 20.90
N THR A 51 10.38 5.73 20.03
CA THR A 51 10.91 4.37 20.24
C THR A 51 12.43 4.32 20.19
N ILE A 52 13.07 5.04 19.25
CA ILE A 52 14.52 5.11 19.15
C ILE A 52 15.10 5.77 20.41
N ILE A 53 14.50 6.86 20.89
CA ILE A 53 14.91 7.56 22.12
C ILE A 53 14.77 6.62 23.33
N SER A 54 13.67 5.88 23.44
CA SER A 54 13.42 4.94 24.53
C SER A 54 14.42 3.77 24.52
N LEU A 55 14.69 3.17 23.35
CA LEU A 55 15.68 2.10 23.19
C LEU A 55 17.10 2.58 23.46
N THR A 56 17.45 3.77 22.98
CA THR A 56 18.76 4.40 23.23
C THR A 56 18.94 4.71 24.71
N TYR A 57 17.91 5.23 25.37
CA TYR A 57 17.92 5.51 26.81
C TYR A 57 18.05 4.21 27.63
N SER A 58 17.30 3.17 27.26
CA SER A 58 17.37 1.84 27.89
C SER A 58 18.75 1.21 27.72
N PHE A 59 19.35 1.31 26.53
CA PHE A 59 20.71 0.83 26.25
C PHE A 59 21.77 1.57 27.06
N PHE A 60 21.60 2.87 27.27
CA PHE A 60 22.51 3.68 28.09
C PHE A 60 22.39 3.37 29.59
N ARG A 61 21.19 3.02 30.06
CA ARG A 61 20.90 2.74 31.48
C ARG A 61 21.19 1.29 31.88
N TYR A 62 20.98 0.34 30.98
CA TYR A 62 21.20 -1.09 31.20
C TYR A 62 22.42 -1.51 30.40
N ARG A 63 23.59 -1.71 31.04
CA ARG A 63 24.79 -2.31 30.43
C ARG A 63 24.57 -3.84 30.33
N PRO A 64 24.10 -4.41 29.20
CA PRO A 64 23.83 -5.83 29.15
C PRO A 64 25.11 -6.54 28.70
N SER A 65 25.19 -7.85 28.98
CA SER A 65 26.24 -8.69 28.40
C SER A 65 26.18 -8.64 26.86
N LYS A 66 27.34 -8.46 26.22
CA LYS A 66 27.52 -7.99 24.83
C LYS A 66 26.86 -8.87 23.75
N TRP A 67 26.56 -10.13 24.05
CA TRP A 67 26.08 -11.12 23.07
C TRP A 67 24.57 -11.08 22.79
N HIS A 68 23.75 -10.78 23.80
CA HIS A 68 22.29 -10.79 23.62
C HIS A 68 21.79 -9.53 22.91
N PHE A 69 22.45 -8.39 23.15
CA PHE A 69 22.05 -7.12 22.56
C PHE A 69 22.29 -7.10 21.04
N THR A 70 23.44 -7.59 20.58
CA THR A 70 23.73 -7.70 19.15
C THR A 70 22.77 -8.66 18.43
N ALA A 71 22.43 -9.79 19.03
CA ALA A 71 21.46 -10.73 18.45
C ALA A 71 20.06 -10.10 18.28
N VAL A 72 19.58 -9.37 19.30
CA VAL A 72 18.27 -8.70 19.24
C VAL A 72 18.26 -7.57 18.20
N VAL A 73 19.34 -6.78 18.10
CA VAL A 73 19.45 -5.70 17.11
C VAL A 73 19.49 -6.24 15.68
N ILE A 74 20.25 -7.32 15.44
CA ILE A 74 20.34 -7.96 14.13
C ILE A 74 18.98 -8.55 13.73
N PHE A 75 18.30 -9.26 14.65
CA PHE A 75 16.97 -9.80 14.40
C PHE A 75 15.94 -8.71 14.09
N THR A 76 16.00 -7.60 14.83
CA THR A 76 15.13 -6.44 14.59
C THR A 76 15.41 -5.79 13.23
N LEU A 77 16.68 -5.65 12.84
CA LEU A 77 17.05 -5.13 11.52
C LEU A 77 16.58 -6.05 10.39
N ILE A 78 16.73 -7.37 10.54
CA ILE A 78 16.25 -8.36 9.56
C ILE A 78 14.72 -8.26 9.39
N LEU A 79 13.98 -8.18 10.50
CA LEU A 79 12.53 -8.01 10.44
C LEU A 79 12.12 -6.64 9.87
N SER A 80 12.86 -5.56 10.16
CA SER A 80 12.63 -4.24 9.58
C SER A 80 12.99 -4.13 8.10
N PHE A 81 13.93 -4.94 7.61
CA PHE A 81 14.32 -4.96 6.19
C PHE A 81 13.46 -5.91 5.34
N SER A 82 12.75 -6.85 5.98
CA SER A 82 11.79 -7.73 5.32
C SER A 82 10.67 -7.02 4.52
N PRO A 83 10.04 -5.92 4.99
CA PRO A 83 9.02 -5.22 4.20
C PRO A 83 9.56 -4.57 2.92
N GLU A 84 10.84 -4.18 2.87
CA GLU A 84 11.44 -3.65 1.64
C GLU A 84 11.72 -4.77 0.62
N LEU A 85 12.16 -5.93 1.08
CA LEU A 85 12.39 -7.10 0.21
C LEU A 85 11.09 -7.60 -0.42
N LEU A 86 10.01 -7.67 0.37
CA LEU A 86 8.67 -8.02 -0.08
C LEU A 86 8.09 -6.98 -1.04
N ARG A 87 8.36 -5.68 -0.81
CA ARG A 87 7.91 -4.61 -1.70
C ARG A 87 8.57 -4.69 -3.08
N ILE A 88 9.88 -4.96 -3.14
CA ILE A 88 10.61 -5.14 -4.41
C ILE A 88 10.12 -6.40 -5.14
N TYR A 89 9.90 -7.50 -4.43
CA TYR A 89 9.40 -8.74 -5.02
C TYR A 89 7.96 -8.58 -5.57
N ASN A 90 7.08 -7.91 -4.83
CA ASN A 90 5.69 -7.66 -5.24
C ASN A 90 5.59 -6.71 -6.45
N ASP A 91 6.46 -5.68 -6.53
CA ASP A 91 6.52 -4.77 -7.68
C ASP A 91 6.99 -5.47 -8.96
N GLN A 92 7.87 -6.48 -8.85
CA GLN A 92 8.27 -7.30 -10.00
C GLN A 92 7.14 -8.23 -10.47
N PHE A 93 6.38 -8.82 -9.56
CA PHE A 93 5.27 -9.72 -9.90
C PHE A 93 4.11 -8.96 -10.57
N ALA A 94 3.74 -7.77 -10.07
CA ALA A 94 2.68 -6.94 -10.66
C ALA A 94 2.96 -6.48 -12.10
N ARG A 95 4.23 -6.50 -12.54
CA ARG A 95 4.64 -6.09 -13.89
C ARG A 95 4.75 -7.27 -14.87
N ASN A 96 5.02 -8.48 -14.38
CA ASN A 96 5.31 -9.64 -15.22
C ASN A 96 4.05 -10.42 -15.70
N ASP A 97 2.86 -10.12 -15.16
CA ASP A 97 1.58 -10.70 -15.63
C ASP A 97 1.00 -10.03 -16.89
N ILE A 98 1.67 -9.04 -17.52
CA ILE A 98 1.12 -8.25 -18.65
C ILE A 98 1.87 -8.51 -19.97
N VAL A 99 2.70 -9.56 -20.07
CA VAL A 99 3.46 -9.81 -21.31
C VAL A 99 3.37 -11.27 -21.73
N ASP A 100 2.19 -11.71 -22.15
CA ASP A 100 2.04 -12.57 -23.34
C ASP A 100 0.57 -12.61 -23.82
N ASP A 101 0.39 -12.62 -25.13
CA ASP A 101 -0.84 -12.78 -25.92
C ASP A 101 -1.70 -11.52 -26.27
N GLN A 102 -1.55 -11.05 -27.52
CA GLN A 102 -2.49 -10.21 -28.29
C GLN A 102 -3.24 -9.07 -27.56
N ILE A 103 -2.54 -8.22 -26.80
CA ILE A 103 -3.18 -7.08 -26.13
C ILE A 103 -3.23 -5.82 -27.00
N ILE A 104 -4.42 -5.24 -27.16
CA ILE A 104 -4.63 -3.93 -27.80
C ILE A 104 -4.56 -2.87 -26.71
N VAL A 105 -3.57 -1.99 -26.82
CA VAL A 105 -3.39 -0.85 -25.90
C VAL A 105 -3.97 0.39 -26.56
N THR A 106 -4.96 1.00 -25.91
CA THR A 106 -5.56 2.26 -26.37
C THR A 106 -5.37 3.34 -25.32
N TYR A 107 -4.96 4.54 -25.75
CA TYR A 107 -4.84 5.69 -24.87
C TYR A 107 -6.07 6.59 -25.00
N TRP A 108 -6.48 7.15 -23.87
CA TRP A 108 -7.63 8.04 -23.76
C TRP A 108 -7.28 9.23 -22.88
N LYS A 109 -7.80 10.41 -23.21
CA LYS A 109 -7.72 11.61 -22.37
C LYS A 109 -9.04 11.78 -21.65
N ILE A 110 -9.00 11.85 -20.33
CA ILE A 110 -10.20 12.02 -19.51
C ILE A 110 -10.14 13.38 -18.82
N THR A 111 -11.18 14.18 -18.99
CA THR A 111 -11.30 15.49 -18.36
C THR A 111 -12.19 15.44 -17.12
N GLY A 112 -11.85 16.23 -16.10
CA GLY A 112 -12.64 16.37 -14.87
C GLY A 112 -12.20 15.51 -13.69
N MET A 113 -11.24 14.60 -13.83
CA MET A 113 -10.72 13.81 -12.70
C MET A 113 -9.73 14.64 -11.86
N HIS A 114 -10.14 15.04 -10.65
CA HIS A 114 -9.31 15.82 -9.72
C HIS A 114 -9.06 15.12 -8.38
N CYS A 115 -9.55 13.88 -8.22
CA CYS A 115 -9.45 13.14 -6.96
C CYS A 115 -9.26 11.64 -7.23
N GLU A 116 -8.61 10.94 -6.31
CA GLU A 116 -8.45 9.48 -6.32
C GLU A 116 -9.78 8.71 -6.34
N ALA A 117 -10.81 9.24 -5.68
CA ALA A 117 -12.15 8.67 -5.73
C ALA A 117 -12.73 8.72 -7.16
N CYS A 118 -12.54 9.84 -7.86
CA CYS A 118 -12.96 10.01 -9.25
C CYS A 118 -12.22 9.04 -10.18
N ARG A 119 -10.89 8.90 -10.00
CA ARG A 119 -10.08 7.92 -10.73
C ARG A 119 -10.62 6.50 -10.59
N SER A 120 -10.89 6.11 -9.36
CA SER A 120 -11.36 4.76 -9.03
C SER A 120 -12.74 4.46 -9.64
N ALA A 121 -13.66 5.43 -9.61
CA ALA A 121 -14.98 5.30 -10.23
C ALA A 121 -14.90 5.08 -11.76
N VAL A 122 -14.01 5.81 -12.43
CA VAL A 122 -13.76 5.66 -13.87
C VAL A 122 -13.15 4.31 -14.19
N ILE A 123 -12.10 3.90 -13.46
CA ILE A 123 -11.47 2.58 -13.61
C ILE A 123 -12.50 1.47 -13.46
N GLN A 124 -13.38 1.55 -12.45
CA GLN A 124 -14.38 0.54 -12.18
C GLN A 124 -15.44 0.48 -13.28
N SER A 125 -15.80 1.62 -13.87
CA SER A 125 -16.75 1.69 -14.99
C SER A 125 -16.16 1.08 -16.26
N LEU A 126 -14.88 1.36 -16.55
CA LEU A 126 -14.16 0.81 -17.70
C LEU A 126 -13.90 -0.70 -17.56
N ARG A 127 -13.61 -1.20 -16.35
CA ARG A 127 -13.41 -2.64 -16.08
C ARG A 127 -14.68 -3.48 -16.26
N LYS A 128 -15.86 -2.87 -16.23
CA LYS A 128 -17.14 -3.56 -16.48
C LYS A 128 -17.39 -3.83 -17.97
N LEU A 129 -16.60 -3.23 -18.86
CA LEU A 129 -16.75 -3.44 -20.29
C LEU A 129 -16.19 -4.80 -20.69
N ASP A 130 -16.96 -5.53 -21.50
CA ASP A 130 -16.53 -6.82 -22.04
C ASP A 130 -15.26 -6.66 -22.89
N GLY A 131 -14.26 -7.49 -22.61
CA GLY A 131 -12.97 -7.48 -23.30
C GLY A 131 -11.89 -6.58 -22.67
N VAL A 132 -12.15 -5.90 -21.55
CA VAL A 132 -11.13 -5.13 -20.82
C VAL A 132 -10.36 -6.04 -19.86
N LEU A 133 -9.05 -6.11 -20.05
CA LEU A 133 -8.13 -6.87 -19.18
C LEU A 133 -7.64 -5.99 -18.03
N SER A 134 -7.22 -4.76 -18.34
CA SER A 134 -6.68 -3.84 -17.34
C SER A 134 -6.89 -2.40 -17.75
N VAL A 135 -7.04 -1.54 -16.74
CA VAL A 135 -7.25 -0.11 -16.89
C VAL A 135 -6.31 0.59 -15.92
N ASN A 136 -5.48 1.48 -16.45
CA ASN A 136 -4.63 2.35 -15.65
C ASN A 136 -4.94 3.80 -16.01
N VAL A 137 -5.01 4.67 -15.00
CA VAL A 137 -5.33 6.09 -15.18
C VAL A 137 -4.32 6.92 -14.41
N ASP A 138 -3.72 7.84 -15.12
CA ASP A 138 -2.72 8.78 -14.64
C ASP A 138 -3.40 10.13 -14.36
N LEU A 139 -3.38 10.57 -13.10
CA LEU A 139 -4.01 11.83 -12.68
C LEU A 139 -3.18 13.06 -13.02
N GLU A 140 -1.85 12.93 -13.14
CA GLU A 140 -0.97 14.04 -13.45
C GLU A 140 -1.14 14.49 -14.91
N THR A 141 -1.26 13.51 -15.81
CA THR A 141 -1.41 13.74 -17.26
C THR A 141 -2.86 13.73 -17.73
N GLY A 142 -3.78 13.20 -16.91
CA GLY A 142 -5.19 12.98 -17.30
C GLY A 142 -5.35 11.90 -18.37
N GLN A 143 -4.36 11.01 -18.51
CA GLN A 143 -4.36 9.94 -19.51
C GLN A 143 -4.81 8.61 -18.90
N ALA A 144 -5.68 7.91 -19.61
CA ALA A 144 -6.15 6.57 -19.29
C ALA A 144 -5.62 5.58 -20.34
N LYS A 145 -4.87 4.58 -19.86
CA LYS A 145 -4.39 3.45 -20.64
C LYS A 145 -5.34 2.28 -20.46
N LEU A 146 -6.02 1.91 -21.55
CA LEU A 146 -6.92 0.77 -21.61
C LEU A 146 -6.21 -0.40 -22.29
N ILE A 147 -6.20 -1.55 -21.64
CA ILE A 147 -5.65 -2.80 -22.17
C ILE A 147 -6.83 -3.75 -22.38
N SER A 148 -7.06 -4.14 -23.62
CA SER A 148 -8.16 -5.00 -24.02
C SER A 148 -7.69 -6.17 -24.88
N SER A 149 -8.32 -7.33 -24.73
CA SER A 149 -8.06 -8.52 -25.55
C SER A 149 -8.70 -8.43 -26.94
N SER A 150 -9.65 -7.53 -27.13
CA SER A 150 -10.40 -7.33 -28.38
C SER A 150 -10.59 -5.84 -28.70
N ASN A 151 -10.90 -5.51 -29.95
CA ASN A 151 -11.23 -4.14 -30.34
C ASN A 151 -12.58 -3.74 -29.72
N ILE A 152 -12.55 -2.89 -28.70
CA ILE A 152 -13.76 -2.36 -28.05
C ILE A 152 -14.23 -1.13 -28.82
N ASN A 153 -15.53 -1.04 -29.05
CA ASN A 153 -16.13 0.12 -29.72
C ASN A 153 -15.89 1.40 -28.91
N THR A 154 -15.30 2.40 -29.57
CA THR A 154 -15.03 3.73 -29.00
C THR A 154 -16.27 4.35 -28.33
N ASN A 155 -17.46 4.17 -28.92
CA ASN A 155 -18.70 4.72 -28.38
C ASN A 155 -19.08 4.10 -27.03
N THR A 156 -18.87 2.79 -26.86
CA THR A 156 -19.14 2.08 -25.62
C THR A 156 -18.23 2.58 -24.49
N VAL A 157 -16.95 2.82 -24.80
CA VAL A 157 -15.99 3.37 -23.86
C VAL A 157 -16.40 4.79 -23.44
N ILE A 158 -16.78 5.63 -24.40
CA ILE A 158 -17.25 7.00 -24.12
C ILE A 158 -18.50 6.98 -23.24
N GLN A 159 -19.48 6.12 -23.55
CA GLN A 159 -20.70 5.98 -22.75
C GLN A 159 -20.42 5.52 -21.32
N ALA A 160 -19.51 4.55 -21.14
CA ALA A 160 -19.12 4.09 -19.81
C ALA A 160 -18.49 5.23 -18.98
N VAL A 161 -17.61 6.03 -19.59
CA VAL A 161 -17.00 7.18 -18.91
C VAL A 161 -18.01 8.30 -18.65
N GLN A 162 -18.95 8.55 -19.57
CA GLN A 162 -20.04 9.51 -19.38
C GLN A 162 -21.00 9.08 -18.26
N SER A 163 -21.28 7.77 -18.13
CA SER A 163 -22.10 7.25 -17.03
C SER A 163 -21.46 7.48 -15.66
N ALA A 164 -20.13 7.59 -15.61
CA ALA A 164 -19.37 7.97 -14.43
C ALA A 164 -19.29 9.50 -14.22
N GLY A 165 -19.83 10.31 -15.15
CA GLY A 165 -19.86 11.77 -15.07
C GLY A 165 -18.64 12.47 -15.67
N PHE A 166 -17.83 11.78 -16.49
CA PHE A 166 -16.61 12.33 -17.08
C PHE A 166 -16.66 12.31 -18.61
N GLN A 167 -15.76 13.05 -19.25
CA GLN A 167 -15.63 13.04 -20.71
C GLN A 167 -14.32 12.35 -21.09
N ALA A 168 -14.37 11.43 -22.07
CA ALA A 168 -13.22 10.74 -22.60
C ALA A 168 -13.03 11.06 -24.08
N ASN A 169 -11.78 11.27 -24.50
CA ASN A 169 -11.39 11.42 -25.90
C ASN A 169 -10.27 10.42 -26.24
N LYS A 170 -10.36 9.73 -27.38
CA LYS A 170 -9.35 8.75 -27.78
C LYS A 170 -8.07 9.46 -28.24
N LEU A 171 -6.92 9.02 -27.72
CA LEU A 171 -5.59 9.44 -28.15
C LEU A 171 -5.01 8.33 -29.03
N GLY A 172 -4.99 8.56 -30.35
CA GLY A 172 -4.29 7.74 -31.37
C GLY A 172 -4.46 6.24 -31.25
#